data_AF-A0A2G7GFK6-F1
#
_entry.id   AF-A0A2G7GFK6-F1
#
_cell.length_a   1.000
_cell.length_b   1.000
_cell.length_c   1.000
_cell.angle_alpha   90.00
_cell.angle_beta   90.00
_cell.angle_gamma   90.00
#
_symmetry.space_group_name_H-M   'P 1'
#
loop_
_entity.id
_entity.type
_entity.pdbx_description
1 polymer ?
#
loop_
_entity_poly.entity_id
_entity_poly.type
_entity_poly.pdbx_seq_one_letter_code
_entity_poly.pdbx_strand_id
1 'polypeptide(L)'
;MKRTIIDKIQSIIVLAIASSLIVANPQVVQAHTANQLRNKVEVNQELNELLQQGRKLVQERNLTKALSLYQHAVELDPKNPQIFSAIGYIQAVQSNFREASNALQQAIKLDRDNANFHYALAYSLAKLGDNPAAASAYRRSIALAANNVNAYLGLGIVLLRQHDDNAALQVLQRVTELAPTNTIAYHLMGTLLLQQKRYSEAIASLQQAAQIAPQDSTIQLDLGIAWLNQQRMTEAITAFERAAQLDQNNSKIRLQIGKILQLKGNLDEALRAYQQAVDIQPNLMEARKAIADILLEQQNYLMALVAHRQVIALVPEDANSYYHLGVALQARGRLQEAIAAFTQARNLYQSQGKKEAAQNVETILRQFQVQ
;
A
#
# COMPACT_ATOMS: atom_id res chain seq x y z
N MET A 1 -17.54 -53.05 70.92
CA MET A 1 -18.51 -54.14 71.10
C MET A 1 -19.80 -53.53 71.66
N LYS A 2 -20.90 -53.57 70.88
CA LYS A 2 -22.34 -53.39 71.25
C LYS A 2 -22.76 -52.06 71.95
N ARG A 3 -23.48 -51.13 71.28
CA ARG A 3 -24.96 -50.96 71.22
C ARG A 3 -25.62 -51.16 72.60
N THR A 4 -26.25 -50.15 73.22
CA THR A 4 -27.64 -49.66 72.98
C THR A 4 -27.83 -48.31 73.72
N ILE A 5 -28.23 -47.20 73.08
CA ILE A 5 -29.61 -46.67 72.91
C ILE A 5 -30.59 -47.05 74.04
N ILE A 6 -31.10 -46.07 74.79
CA ILE A 6 -32.53 -45.82 75.13
C ILE A 6 -32.64 -44.74 76.24
N ASP A 7 -33.11 -43.56 75.81
CA ASP A 7 -34.10 -42.62 76.40
C ASP A 7 -34.27 -42.36 77.92
N LYS A 8 -34.64 -41.07 78.14
CA LYS A 8 -35.22 -40.39 79.32
C LYS A 8 -34.16 -39.90 80.32
N ILE A 9 -34.02 -38.60 80.57
CA ILE A 9 -35.07 -37.71 81.10
C ILE A 9 -34.84 -36.24 80.64
N GLN A 10 -35.93 -35.65 80.18
CA GLN A 10 -36.16 -34.22 79.98
C GLN A 10 -36.07 -33.42 81.30
N SER A 11 -35.58 -32.16 81.25
CA SER A 11 -36.37 -31.02 81.73
C SER A 11 -35.74 -29.64 81.46
N ILE A 12 -36.49 -28.84 80.68
CA ILE A 12 -36.87 -27.42 80.89
C ILE A 12 -35.72 -26.40 80.70
N ILE A 13 -35.74 -25.48 79.72
CA ILE A 13 -36.62 -24.30 79.67
C ILE A 13 -37.10 -23.97 78.23
N VAL A 14 -38.40 -23.72 78.13
CA VAL A 14 -39.09 -22.98 77.07
C VAL A 14 -39.18 -21.51 77.50
N LEU A 15 -38.65 -20.56 76.71
CA LEU A 15 -39.32 -19.28 76.38
C LEU A 15 -38.53 -18.45 75.34
N ALA A 16 -39.16 -18.24 74.18
CA ALA A 16 -39.16 -17.05 73.32
C ALA A 16 -37.83 -16.40 72.87
N ILE A 17 -37.38 -16.73 71.64
CA ILE A 17 -37.28 -15.74 70.54
C ILE A 17 -37.75 -16.41 69.25
N ALA A 18 -39.01 -16.18 68.91
CA ALA A 18 -39.51 -16.25 67.54
C ALA A 18 -39.42 -14.85 66.94
N SER A 19 -38.34 -14.58 66.21
CA SER A 19 -38.12 -13.43 65.31
C SER A 19 -36.63 -13.50 64.93
N SER A 20 -36.17 -14.00 63.79
CA SER A 20 -36.69 -13.93 62.43
C SER A 20 -35.99 -15.02 61.60
N LEU A 21 -36.47 -16.26 61.69
CA LEU A 21 -36.25 -17.21 60.60
C LEU A 21 -37.29 -16.86 59.54
N ILE A 22 -36.89 -16.07 58.55
CA ILE A 22 -37.63 -16.02 57.29
C ILE A 22 -37.56 -17.46 56.76
N VAL A 23 -38.57 -18.26 57.08
CA VAL A 23 -38.86 -19.48 56.34
C VAL A 23 -39.20 -18.96 54.95
N ALA A 24 -38.20 -18.92 54.06
CA ALA A 24 -38.39 -18.52 52.69
C ALA A 24 -39.47 -19.46 52.14
N ASN A 25 -40.67 -18.90 51.94
CA ASN A 25 -41.84 -19.67 51.56
C ASN A 25 -41.47 -20.42 50.26
N PRO A 26 -41.50 -21.76 50.22
CA PRO A 26 -40.97 -22.52 49.08
C PRO A 26 -41.66 -22.13 47.77
N GLN A 27 -42.92 -21.66 47.82
CA GLN A 27 -43.62 -21.10 46.68
C GLN A 27 -43.06 -19.74 46.21
N VAL A 28 -42.59 -18.87 47.12
CA VAL A 28 -41.96 -17.57 46.78
C VAL A 28 -40.57 -17.78 46.21
N VAL A 29 -39.80 -18.74 46.75
CA VAL A 29 -38.50 -19.14 46.19
C VAL A 29 -38.69 -19.75 44.81
N GLN A 30 -39.65 -20.66 44.63
CA GLN A 30 -39.98 -21.25 43.32
C GLN A 30 -40.51 -20.22 42.31
N ALA A 31 -41.35 -19.26 42.73
CA ALA A 31 -41.83 -18.18 41.86
C ALA A 31 -40.70 -17.21 41.47
N HIS A 32 -39.79 -16.89 42.39
CA HIS A 32 -38.58 -16.12 42.07
C HIS A 32 -37.66 -16.87 41.10
N THR A 33 -37.43 -18.16 41.32
CA THR A 33 -36.62 -18.98 40.40
C THR A 33 -37.29 -19.13 39.02
N ALA A 34 -38.61 -19.30 38.96
CA ALA A 34 -39.37 -19.36 37.72
C ALA A 34 -39.35 -18.03 36.95
N ASN A 35 -39.47 -16.90 37.64
CA ASN A 35 -39.35 -15.56 37.04
C ASN A 35 -37.92 -15.27 36.58
N GLN A 36 -36.90 -15.70 37.33
CA GLN A 36 -35.51 -15.59 36.90
C GLN A 36 -35.21 -16.45 35.66
N LEU A 37 -35.75 -17.66 35.60
CA LEU A 37 -35.64 -18.54 34.43
C LEU A 37 -36.38 -17.97 33.22
N ARG A 38 -37.59 -17.44 33.41
CA ARG A 38 -38.37 -16.79 32.36
C ARG A 38 -37.68 -15.55 31.81
N ASN A 39 -37.21 -14.65 32.69
CA ASN A 39 -36.43 -13.48 32.27
C ASN A 39 -35.17 -13.88 31.52
N LYS A 40 -34.48 -14.95 31.94
CA LYS A 40 -33.30 -15.46 31.23
C LYS A 40 -33.64 -16.03 29.85
N VAL A 41 -34.79 -16.69 29.69
CA VAL A 41 -35.27 -17.18 28.40
C VAL A 41 -35.64 -16.03 27.46
N GLU A 42 -36.35 -15.01 27.97
CA GLU A 42 -36.76 -13.83 27.20
C GLU A 42 -35.52 -13.01 26.75
N VAL A 43 -34.56 -12.76 27.64
CA VAL A 43 -33.28 -12.09 27.29
C VAL A 43 -32.48 -12.89 26.25
N ASN A 44 -32.44 -14.22 26.37
CA ASN A 44 -31.76 -15.07 25.39
C ASN A 44 -32.46 -15.06 24.02
N GLN A 45 -33.79 -14.98 23.99
CA GLN A 45 -34.55 -14.86 22.74
C GLN A 45 -34.30 -13.51 22.07
N GLU A 46 -34.42 -12.42 22.81
CA GLU A 46 -34.17 -11.07 22.32
C GLU A 46 -32.73 -10.94 21.78
N LEU A 47 -31.73 -11.41 22.53
CA LEU A 47 -30.34 -11.42 22.09
C LEU A 47 -30.17 -12.17 20.75
N ASN A 48 -30.75 -13.36 20.63
CA ASN A 48 -30.66 -14.14 19.40
C ASN A 48 -31.28 -13.40 18.20
N GLU A 49 -32.42 -12.74 18.39
CA GLU A 49 -33.06 -11.93 17.35
C GLU A 49 -32.19 -10.75 16.93
N LEU A 50 -31.62 -10.00 17.89
CA LEU A 50 -30.72 -8.89 17.61
C LEU A 50 -29.49 -9.33 16.82
N LEU A 51 -28.88 -10.47 17.19
CA LEU A 51 -27.71 -11.00 16.49
C LEU A 51 -28.07 -11.44 15.06
N GLN A 52 -29.22 -12.07 14.85
CA GLN A 52 -29.66 -12.49 13.51
C GLN A 52 -29.98 -11.28 12.63
N GLN A 53 -30.75 -10.32 13.13
CA GLN A 53 -31.08 -9.10 12.42
C GLN A 53 -29.82 -8.25 12.14
N GLY A 54 -28.92 -8.15 13.11
CA GLY A 54 -27.63 -7.49 12.96
C GLY A 54 -26.80 -8.09 11.83
N ARG A 55 -26.70 -9.43 11.75
CA ARG A 55 -26.02 -10.13 10.66
C ARG A 55 -26.66 -9.86 9.30
N LYS A 56 -27.99 -9.90 9.22
CA LYS A 56 -28.74 -9.61 8.00
C LYS A 56 -28.48 -8.18 7.51
N LEU A 57 -28.54 -7.19 8.40
CA LEU A 57 -28.27 -5.80 8.05
C LEU A 57 -26.83 -5.56 7.59
N VAL A 58 -25.85 -6.28 8.15
CA VAL A 58 -24.47 -6.26 7.65
C VAL A 58 -24.40 -6.75 6.20
N GLN A 59 -25.09 -7.85 5.88
CA GLN A 59 -25.15 -8.38 4.51
C GLN A 59 -25.82 -7.39 3.54
N GLU A 60 -26.86 -6.69 4.00
CA GLU A 60 -27.57 -5.64 3.27
C GLU A 60 -26.80 -4.30 3.21
N ARG A 61 -25.58 -4.23 3.76
CA ARG A 61 -24.76 -3.01 3.88
C ARG A 61 -25.41 -1.88 4.69
N ASN A 62 -26.45 -2.18 5.49
CA ASN A 62 -27.08 -1.23 6.40
C ASN A 62 -26.32 -1.15 7.73
N LEU A 63 -25.09 -0.65 7.65
CA LEU A 63 -24.09 -0.72 8.72
C LEU A 63 -24.48 0.08 9.97
N THR A 64 -25.12 1.23 9.81
CA THR A 64 -25.55 2.08 10.94
C THR A 64 -26.63 1.40 11.79
N LYS A 65 -27.65 0.79 11.15
CA LYS A 65 -28.67 0.04 11.89
C LYS A 65 -28.09 -1.23 12.51
N ALA A 66 -27.23 -1.95 11.78
CA ALA A 66 -26.55 -3.12 12.31
C ALA A 66 -25.75 -2.77 13.58
N LEU A 67 -25.00 -1.66 13.54
CA LEU A 67 -24.22 -1.18 14.68
C LEU A 67 -25.10 -0.92 15.90
N SER A 68 -26.24 -0.25 15.71
CA SER A 68 -27.20 0.00 16.80
C SER A 68 -27.73 -1.30 17.41
N LEU A 69 -28.03 -2.32 16.60
CA LEU A 69 -28.48 -3.62 17.12
C LEU A 69 -27.38 -4.34 17.91
N TYR A 70 -26.14 -4.29 17.44
CA TYR A 70 -25.03 -4.89 18.19
C TYR A 70 -24.69 -4.12 19.46
N GLN A 71 -24.86 -2.80 19.49
CA GLN A 71 -24.73 -1.99 20.70
C GLN A 71 -25.79 -2.40 21.73
N HIS A 72 -27.05 -2.57 21.31
CA HIS A 72 -28.11 -3.09 22.18
C HIS A 72 -27.80 -4.51 22.67
N ALA A 73 -27.27 -5.38 21.79
CA ALA A 73 -26.86 -6.72 22.16
C ALA A 73 -25.72 -6.76 23.22
N VAL A 74 -24.86 -5.74 23.28
CA VAL A 74 -23.84 -5.62 24.35
C VAL A 74 -24.49 -5.39 25.72
N GLU A 75 -25.61 -4.67 25.78
CA GLU A 75 -26.34 -4.43 27.04
C GLU A 75 -26.93 -5.73 27.60
N LEU A 76 -27.38 -6.63 26.71
CA LEU A 76 -27.95 -7.92 27.06
C LEU A 76 -26.89 -8.98 27.41
N ASP A 77 -25.75 -8.99 26.71
CA ASP A 77 -24.65 -9.93 26.96
C ASP A 77 -23.26 -9.29 26.80
N PRO A 78 -22.77 -8.56 27.82
CA PRO A 78 -21.47 -7.87 27.76
C PRO A 78 -20.27 -8.82 27.82
N LYS A 79 -20.48 -10.13 27.97
CA LYS A 79 -19.40 -11.14 28.01
C LYS A 79 -19.26 -11.92 26.71
N ASN A 80 -20.06 -11.60 25.70
CA ASN A 80 -19.98 -12.26 24.40
C ASN A 80 -18.96 -11.58 23.47
N PRO A 81 -17.80 -12.20 23.21
CA PRO A 81 -16.76 -11.60 22.37
C PRO A 81 -17.20 -11.38 20.92
N GLN A 82 -18.18 -12.16 20.42
CA GLN A 82 -18.65 -12.07 19.04
C GLN A 82 -19.42 -10.78 18.76
N ILE A 83 -20.02 -10.18 19.78
CA ILE A 83 -20.74 -8.90 19.63
C ILE A 83 -19.71 -7.78 19.42
N PHE A 84 -18.67 -7.75 20.25
CA PHE A 84 -17.57 -6.79 20.12
C PHE A 84 -16.81 -6.97 18.81
N SER A 85 -16.61 -8.20 18.34
CA SER A 85 -15.97 -8.44 17.04
C SER A 85 -16.84 -7.97 15.87
N ALA A 86 -18.17 -8.13 15.95
CA ALA A 86 -19.11 -7.61 14.95
C ALA A 86 -19.12 -6.08 14.92
N ILE A 87 -19.13 -5.42 16.08
CA ILE A 87 -18.97 -3.96 16.18
C ILE A 87 -17.63 -3.53 15.56
N GLY A 88 -16.55 -4.23 15.93
CA GLY A 88 -15.22 -3.97 15.38
C GLY A 88 -15.16 -4.06 13.86
N TYR A 89 -15.77 -5.10 13.29
CA TYR A 89 -15.90 -5.28 11.85
C TYR A 89 -16.67 -4.14 11.20
N ILE A 90 -17.84 -3.78 11.72
CA ILE A 90 -18.68 -2.71 11.15
C ILE A 90 -17.93 -1.38 11.16
N GLN A 91 -17.30 -1.04 12.28
CA GLN A 91 -16.50 0.18 12.41
C GLN A 91 -15.32 0.19 11.42
N ALA A 92 -14.65 -0.95 11.23
CA ALA A 92 -13.56 -1.05 10.25
C ALA A 92 -14.04 -0.86 8.81
N VAL A 93 -15.22 -1.39 8.46
CA VAL A 93 -15.83 -1.17 7.13
C VAL A 93 -16.23 0.30 6.94
N GLN A 94 -16.67 0.97 8.00
CA GLN A 94 -16.96 2.41 8.00
C GLN A 94 -15.69 3.30 8.09
N SER A 95 -14.49 2.71 8.07
CA SER A 95 -13.20 3.40 8.24
C SER A 95 -12.99 4.08 9.60
N ASN A 96 -13.81 3.75 10.59
CA ASN A 96 -13.66 4.17 11.99
C ASN A 96 -12.67 3.23 12.70
N PHE A 97 -11.42 3.27 12.26
CA PHE A 97 -10.42 2.27 12.66
C PHE A 97 -10.05 2.32 14.15
N ARG A 98 -10.18 3.49 14.80
CA ARG A 98 -9.92 3.64 16.24
C ARG A 98 -10.98 2.90 17.06
N GLU A 99 -12.24 3.13 16.76
CA GLU A 99 -13.40 2.48 17.35
C GLU A 99 -13.36 0.98 17.09
N ALA A 100 -13.01 0.58 15.86
CA ALA A 100 -12.81 -0.82 15.50
C ALA A 100 -11.76 -1.49 16.40
N SER A 101 -10.60 -0.86 16.56
CA SER A 101 -9.52 -1.37 17.40
C SER A 101 -9.93 -1.50 18.88
N ASN A 102 -10.66 -0.51 19.40
CA ASN A 102 -11.16 -0.53 20.78
C ASN A 102 -12.14 -1.69 21.00
N ALA A 103 -13.08 -1.90 20.08
CA ALA A 103 -14.05 -3.00 20.17
C ALA A 103 -13.34 -4.36 20.08
N LEU A 104 -12.39 -4.52 19.16
CA LEU A 104 -11.63 -5.76 18.99
C LEU A 104 -10.75 -6.08 20.19
N GLN A 105 -10.19 -5.07 20.85
CA GLN A 105 -9.50 -5.25 22.13
C GLN A 105 -10.43 -5.78 23.23
N GLN A 106 -11.71 -5.37 23.27
CA GLN A 106 -12.68 -5.95 24.19
C GLN A 106 -13.00 -7.40 23.83
N ALA A 107 -13.17 -7.72 22.54
CA ALA A 107 -13.35 -9.09 22.08
C ALA A 107 -12.18 -10.00 22.52
N ILE A 108 -10.93 -9.53 22.37
CA ILE A 108 -9.71 -10.25 22.75
C ILE A 108 -9.59 -10.41 24.28
N LYS A 109 -10.06 -9.44 25.08
CA LYS A 109 -10.08 -9.59 26.55
C LYS A 109 -10.98 -10.75 26.99
N LEU A 110 -12.09 -10.96 26.29
CA LEU A 110 -13.08 -11.99 26.55
C LEU A 110 -12.69 -13.35 25.96
N ASP A 111 -12.05 -13.37 24.80
CA ASP A 111 -11.53 -14.58 24.14
C ASP A 111 -10.15 -14.29 23.54
N ARG A 112 -9.11 -14.68 24.28
CA ARG A 112 -7.70 -14.33 24.00
C ARG A 112 -7.08 -15.12 22.86
N ASP A 113 -7.60 -16.30 22.56
CA ASP A 113 -6.99 -17.26 21.64
C ASP A 113 -7.74 -17.34 20.30
N ASN A 114 -8.57 -16.33 20.02
CA ASN A 114 -9.24 -16.19 18.74
C ASN A 114 -8.35 -15.51 17.69
N ALA A 115 -7.79 -16.30 16.75
CA ALA A 115 -6.93 -15.78 15.69
C ALA A 115 -7.60 -14.65 14.86
N ASN A 116 -8.90 -14.75 14.59
CA ASN A 116 -9.61 -13.79 13.75
C ASN A 116 -9.72 -12.40 14.42
N PHE A 117 -9.84 -12.35 15.74
CA PHE A 117 -9.88 -11.07 16.46
C PHE A 117 -8.52 -10.36 16.42
N HIS A 118 -7.44 -11.12 16.59
CA HIS A 118 -6.07 -10.58 16.44
C HIS A 118 -5.81 -10.09 15.01
N TYR A 119 -6.25 -10.84 13.99
CA TYR A 119 -6.16 -10.42 12.60
C TYR A 119 -6.92 -9.11 12.33
N ALA A 120 -8.19 -9.04 12.78
CA ALA A 120 -9.01 -7.85 12.60
C ALA A 120 -8.41 -6.64 13.35
N LEU A 121 -7.90 -6.85 14.56
CA LEU A 121 -7.23 -5.79 15.33
C LEU A 121 -5.98 -5.30 14.58
N ALA A 122 -5.17 -6.22 14.09
CA ALA A 122 -3.97 -5.91 13.32
C ALA A 122 -4.30 -5.09 12.06
N TYR A 123 -5.35 -5.46 11.34
CA TYR A 123 -5.84 -4.71 10.18
C TYR A 123 -6.23 -3.27 10.55
N SER A 124 -7.02 -3.08 11.61
CA SER A 124 -7.43 -1.75 12.07
C SER A 124 -6.24 -0.90 12.50
N LEU A 125 -5.28 -1.47 13.24
CA LEU A 125 -4.04 -0.78 13.65
C LEU A 125 -3.17 -0.40 12.45
N ALA A 126 -3.05 -1.29 11.45
CA ALA A 126 -2.31 -1.03 10.22
C ALA A 126 -2.93 0.11 9.40
N LYS A 127 -4.26 0.29 9.47
CA LYS A 127 -4.96 1.42 8.84
C LYS A 127 -4.81 2.73 9.61
N LEU A 128 -4.61 2.68 10.93
CA LEU A 128 -4.25 3.83 11.75
C LEU A 128 -2.79 4.26 11.61
N GLY A 129 -1.94 3.43 10.98
CA GLY A 129 -0.51 3.69 10.84
C GLY A 129 0.34 3.23 12.04
N ASP A 130 -0.28 2.60 13.05
CA ASP A 130 0.43 1.98 14.17
C ASP A 130 1.02 0.62 13.73
N ASN A 131 2.06 0.70 12.89
CA ASN A 131 2.70 -0.47 12.29
C ASN A 131 3.32 -1.42 13.34
N PRO A 132 3.97 -0.97 14.43
CA PRO A 132 4.49 -1.86 15.46
C PRO A 132 3.41 -2.67 16.18
N ALA A 133 2.30 -2.03 16.58
CA ALA A 133 1.20 -2.73 17.23
C ALA A 133 0.48 -3.68 16.25
N ALA A 134 0.29 -3.25 15.00
CA ALA A 134 -0.27 -4.09 13.94
C ALA A 134 0.58 -5.34 13.70
N ALA A 135 1.91 -5.20 13.58
CA ALA A 135 2.82 -6.33 13.39
C ALA A 135 2.71 -7.33 14.56
N SER A 136 2.61 -6.83 15.80
CA SER A 136 2.45 -7.68 16.99
C SER A 136 1.13 -8.47 16.96
N ALA A 137 0.03 -7.81 16.60
CA ALA A 137 -1.28 -8.45 16.48
C ALA A 137 -1.34 -9.46 15.32
N TYR A 138 -0.72 -9.17 14.15
CA TYR A 138 -0.61 -10.15 13.06
C TYR A 138 0.20 -11.38 13.47
N ARG A 139 1.35 -11.20 14.15
CA ARG A 139 2.14 -12.33 14.68
C ARG A 139 1.32 -13.18 15.65
N ARG A 140 0.52 -12.57 16.52
CA ARG A 140 -0.37 -13.32 17.42
C ARG A 140 -1.45 -14.10 16.66
N SER A 141 -2.07 -13.49 15.63
CA SER A 141 -3.00 -14.20 14.75
C SER A 141 -2.36 -15.40 14.06
N ILE A 142 -1.13 -15.24 13.57
CA ILE A 142 -0.38 -16.31 12.88
C ILE A 142 -0.02 -17.44 13.84
N ALA A 143 0.40 -17.11 15.07
CA ALA A 143 0.71 -18.11 16.09
C ALA A 143 -0.50 -18.97 16.47
N LEU A 144 -1.71 -18.39 16.45
CA LEU A 144 -2.96 -19.08 16.72
C LEU A 144 -3.51 -19.84 15.49
N ALA A 145 -3.29 -19.32 14.28
CA ALA A 145 -3.71 -19.93 13.02
C ALA A 145 -2.65 -19.74 11.91
N ALA A 146 -1.76 -20.73 11.81
CA ALA A 146 -0.57 -20.65 10.96
C ALA A 146 -0.84 -20.70 9.45
N ASN A 147 -2.08 -20.93 9.01
CA ASN A 147 -2.50 -20.98 7.61
C ASN A 147 -3.22 -19.71 7.13
N ASN A 148 -3.33 -18.66 7.95
CA ASN A 148 -3.98 -17.42 7.56
C ASN A 148 -3.07 -16.57 6.64
N VAL A 149 -3.17 -16.81 5.33
CA VAL A 149 -2.41 -16.11 4.29
C VAL A 149 -2.55 -14.58 4.39
N ASN A 150 -3.75 -14.07 4.69
CA ASN A 150 -3.99 -12.63 4.80
C ASN A 150 -3.27 -12.02 6.01
N ALA A 151 -3.10 -12.76 7.10
CA ALA A 151 -2.33 -12.30 8.26
C ALA A 151 -0.84 -12.18 7.94
N TYR A 152 -0.26 -13.13 7.20
CA TYR A 152 1.12 -13.03 6.71
C TYR A 152 1.27 -11.86 5.72
N LEU A 153 0.36 -11.71 4.75
CA LEU A 153 0.42 -10.60 3.80
C LEU A 153 0.33 -9.24 4.51
N GLY A 154 -0.60 -9.11 5.45
CA GLY A 154 -0.73 -7.91 6.28
C GLY A 154 0.52 -7.63 7.10
N LEU A 155 1.13 -8.66 7.71
CA LEU A 155 2.40 -8.55 8.42
C LEU A 155 3.53 -8.08 7.50
N GLY A 156 3.67 -8.66 6.31
CA GLY A 156 4.68 -8.27 5.33
C GLY A 156 4.58 -6.80 4.95
N ILE A 157 3.36 -6.32 4.68
CA ILE A 157 3.11 -4.90 4.35
C ILE A 157 3.50 -3.97 5.50
N VAL A 158 3.14 -4.29 6.75
CA VAL A 158 3.50 -3.41 7.89
C VAL A 158 5.00 -3.46 8.22
N LEU A 159 5.69 -4.56 7.91
CA LEU A 159 7.16 -4.65 8.05
C LEU A 159 7.87 -3.80 6.98
N LEU A 160 7.39 -3.81 5.73
CA LEU A 160 7.90 -2.91 4.68
C LEU A 160 7.76 -1.43 5.08
N ARG A 161 6.62 -1.03 5.68
CA ARG A 161 6.42 0.33 6.20
C ARG A 161 7.35 0.69 7.36
N GLN A 162 7.87 -0.31 8.07
CA GLN A 162 8.84 -0.14 9.15
C GLN A 162 10.29 -0.20 8.65
N HIS A 163 10.50 -0.39 7.33
CA HIS A 163 11.81 -0.62 6.74
C HIS A 163 12.52 -1.87 7.28
N ASP A 164 11.77 -2.84 7.80
CA ASP A 164 12.29 -4.16 8.19
C ASP A 164 12.20 -5.11 6.99
N ASP A 165 13.00 -4.81 5.98
CA ASP A 165 12.97 -5.44 4.66
C ASP A 165 13.27 -6.94 4.73
N ASN A 166 14.19 -7.36 5.60
CA ASN A 166 14.57 -8.76 5.74
C ASN A 166 13.43 -9.59 6.32
N ALA A 167 12.79 -9.10 7.40
CA ALA A 167 11.63 -9.79 7.97
C ALA A 167 10.44 -9.77 7.01
N ALA A 168 10.23 -8.66 6.29
CA ALA A 168 9.19 -8.57 5.28
C ALA A 168 9.37 -9.63 4.18
N LEU A 169 10.58 -9.79 3.65
CA LEU A 169 10.88 -10.77 2.61
C LEU A 169 10.59 -12.21 3.09
N GLN A 170 11.01 -12.57 4.30
CA GLN A 170 10.73 -13.90 4.87
C GLN A 170 9.23 -14.16 5.03
N VAL A 171 8.49 -13.16 5.51
CA VAL A 171 7.03 -13.27 5.68
C VAL A 171 6.32 -13.39 4.33
N LEU A 172 6.74 -12.62 3.32
CA LEU A 172 6.17 -12.69 1.98
C LEU A 172 6.51 -14.02 1.26
N GLN A 173 7.71 -14.58 1.47
CA GLN A 173 8.04 -15.93 1.01
C GLN A 173 7.05 -16.95 1.58
N ARG A 174 6.73 -16.85 2.88
CA ARG A 174 5.72 -17.71 3.50
C ARG A 174 4.33 -17.54 2.89
N VAL A 175 3.95 -16.33 2.45
CA VAL A 175 2.72 -16.11 1.69
C VAL A 175 2.73 -16.91 0.39
N THR A 176 3.83 -16.87 -0.37
CA THR A 176 3.95 -17.61 -1.65
C THR A 176 3.97 -19.13 -1.48
N GLU A 177 4.50 -19.63 -0.35
CA GLU A 177 4.43 -21.07 -0.03
C GLU A 177 3.01 -21.54 0.29
N LEU A 178 2.24 -20.72 1.03
CA LEU A 178 0.87 -21.05 1.41
C LEU A 178 -0.15 -20.76 0.29
N ALA A 179 0.13 -19.77 -0.55
CA ALA A 179 -0.71 -19.33 -1.66
C ALA A 179 0.18 -19.03 -2.89
N PRO A 180 0.54 -20.05 -3.69
CA PRO A 180 1.41 -19.92 -4.86
C PRO A 180 0.86 -19.03 -5.99
N THR A 181 -0.40 -18.59 -5.89
CA THR A 181 -1.05 -17.68 -6.84
C THR A 181 -1.26 -16.28 -6.25
N ASN A 182 -0.61 -15.94 -5.14
CA ASN A 182 -0.72 -14.62 -4.54
C ASN A 182 0.14 -13.59 -5.28
N THR A 183 -0.45 -12.90 -6.27
CA THR A 183 0.23 -11.88 -7.07
C THR A 183 0.83 -10.77 -6.22
N ILE A 184 0.13 -10.33 -5.18
CA ILE A 184 0.56 -9.20 -4.33
C ILE A 184 1.87 -9.56 -3.64
N ALA A 185 2.01 -10.77 -3.11
CA ALA A 185 3.25 -11.20 -2.45
C ALA A 185 4.43 -11.24 -3.42
N TYR A 186 4.25 -11.83 -4.61
CA TYR A 186 5.30 -11.86 -5.63
C TYR A 186 5.70 -10.46 -6.10
N HIS A 187 4.74 -9.55 -6.28
CA HIS A 187 5.01 -8.16 -6.67
C HIS A 187 5.76 -7.39 -5.57
N LEU A 188 5.33 -7.51 -4.31
CA LEU A 188 6.01 -6.89 -3.17
C LEU A 188 7.42 -7.44 -2.96
N MET A 189 7.62 -8.76 -3.12
CA MET A 189 8.96 -9.36 -3.09
C MET A 189 9.83 -8.81 -4.22
N GLY A 190 9.30 -8.77 -5.45
CA GLY A 190 10.00 -8.26 -6.62
C GLY A 190 10.45 -6.82 -6.48
N THR A 191 9.56 -5.94 -6.03
CA THR A 191 9.85 -4.51 -5.79
C THR A 191 10.85 -4.30 -4.67
N LEU A 192 10.75 -5.07 -3.58
CA LEU A 192 11.74 -5.01 -2.50
C LEU A 192 13.13 -5.47 -2.97
N LEU A 193 13.20 -6.59 -3.71
CA LEU A 193 14.45 -7.12 -4.24
C LEU A 193 15.09 -6.17 -5.27
N LEU A 194 14.28 -5.44 -6.05
CA LEU A 194 14.74 -4.36 -6.92
C LEU A 194 15.44 -3.26 -6.12
N GLN A 195 14.83 -2.79 -5.02
CA GLN A 195 15.42 -1.76 -4.14
C GLN A 195 16.74 -2.23 -3.53
N GLN A 196 16.84 -3.51 -3.19
CA GLN A 196 18.06 -4.16 -2.70
C GLN A 196 19.10 -4.46 -3.80
N LYS A 197 18.83 -4.08 -5.05
CA LYS A 197 19.67 -4.37 -6.23
C LYS A 197 19.89 -5.87 -6.51
N ARG A 198 19.01 -6.73 -5.98
CA ARG A 198 19.01 -8.19 -6.19
C ARG A 198 18.22 -8.53 -7.46
N TYR A 199 18.69 -8.04 -8.59
CA TYR A 199 17.91 -8.00 -9.83
C TYR A 199 17.44 -9.38 -10.32
N SER A 200 18.28 -10.41 -10.25
CA SER A 200 17.91 -11.77 -10.69
C SER A 200 16.72 -12.34 -9.91
N GLU A 201 16.71 -12.15 -8.59
CA GLU A 201 15.64 -12.64 -7.72
C GLU A 201 14.37 -11.78 -7.87
N ALA A 202 14.55 -10.47 -8.08
CA ALA A 202 13.46 -9.56 -8.38
C ALA A 202 12.73 -9.96 -9.68
N ILE A 203 13.49 -10.22 -10.74
CA ILE A 203 12.98 -10.71 -12.02
C ILE A 203 12.18 -11.99 -11.82
N ALA A 204 12.72 -12.98 -11.11
CA ALA A 204 12.02 -14.25 -10.88
C ALA A 204 10.67 -14.03 -10.18
N SER A 205 10.64 -13.17 -9.15
CA SER A 205 9.41 -12.82 -8.41
C SER A 205 8.42 -12.07 -9.30
N LEU A 206 8.86 -11.06 -10.04
CA LEU A 206 8.01 -10.25 -10.93
C LEU A 206 7.48 -11.06 -12.12
N GLN A 207 8.24 -12.03 -12.63
CA GLN A 207 7.77 -12.96 -13.66
C GLN A 207 6.64 -13.85 -13.13
N GLN A 208 6.73 -14.35 -11.91
CA GLN A 208 5.62 -15.08 -11.28
C GLN A 208 4.40 -14.17 -11.12
N ALA A 209 4.59 -12.93 -10.65
CA ALA A 209 3.51 -11.95 -10.54
C ALA A 209 2.85 -11.69 -11.92
N ALA A 210 3.65 -11.53 -12.97
CA ALA A 210 3.18 -11.28 -14.34
C ALA A 210 2.47 -12.49 -14.97
N GLN A 211 2.87 -13.72 -14.62
CA GLN A 211 2.17 -14.94 -15.04
C GLN A 211 0.78 -15.03 -14.42
N ILE A 212 0.64 -14.65 -13.16
CA ILE A 212 -0.65 -14.70 -12.44
C ILE A 212 -1.55 -13.53 -12.86
N ALA A 213 -0.99 -12.33 -13.03
CA ALA A 213 -1.72 -11.11 -13.39
C ALA A 213 -1.15 -10.46 -14.67
N PRO A 214 -1.40 -11.03 -15.86
CA PRO A 214 -0.81 -10.59 -17.13
C PRO A 214 -1.34 -9.24 -17.66
N GLN A 215 -2.34 -8.66 -16.99
CA GLN A 215 -2.97 -7.38 -17.34
C GLN A 215 -2.59 -6.25 -16.38
N ASP A 216 -1.69 -6.49 -15.43
CA ASP A 216 -1.20 -5.45 -14.52
C ASP A 216 -0.02 -4.69 -15.15
N SER A 217 -0.24 -3.42 -15.50
CA SER A 217 0.77 -2.57 -16.10
C SER A 217 1.94 -2.26 -15.16
N THR A 218 1.68 -2.20 -13.85
CA THR A 218 2.70 -1.87 -12.84
C THR A 218 3.71 -2.99 -12.71
N ILE A 219 3.24 -4.25 -12.71
CA ILE A 219 4.12 -5.42 -12.67
C ILE A 219 5.02 -5.46 -13.92
N GLN A 220 4.47 -5.17 -15.11
CA GLN A 220 5.24 -5.13 -16.36
C GLN A 220 6.28 -3.99 -16.35
N LEU A 221 5.91 -2.83 -15.82
CA LEU A 221 6.83 -1.71 -15.63
C LEU A 221 7.99 -2.09 -14.71
N ASP A 222 7.71 -2.66 -13.54
CA ASP A 222 8.74 -3.08 -12.59
C ASP A 222 9.63 -4.19 -13.17
N LEU A 223 9.05 -5.11 -13.94
CA LEU A 223 9.82 -6.13 -14.65
C LEU A 223 10.77 -5.52 -15.68
N GLY A 224 10.32 -4.51 -16.44
CA GLY A 224 11.15 -3.75 -17.37
C GLY A 224 12.30 -3.03 -16.66
N ILE A 225 12.03 -2.42 -15.51
CA ILE A 225 13.06 -1.79 -14.65
C ILE A 225 14.08 -2.82 -14.19
N ALA A 226 13.63 -4.01 -13.76
CA ALA A 226 14.50 -5.07 -13.29
C ALA A 226 15.44 -5.59 -14.40
N TRP A 227 14.91 -5.83 -15.60
CA TRP A 227 15.72 -6.20 -16.75
C TRP A 227 16.72 -5.12 -17.15
N LEU A 228 16.31 -3.85 -17.15
CA LEU A 228 17.18 -2.74 -17.49
C LEU A 228 18.37 -2.64 -16.52
N ASN A 229 18.12 -2.78 -15.21
CA ASN A 229 19.19 -2.78 -14.21
C ASN A 229 20.13 -3.99 -14.31
N GLN A 230 19.66 -5.09 -14.91
CA GLN A 230 20.49 -6.24 -15.26
C GLN A 230 21.17 -6.09 -16.64
N GLN A 231 21.10 -4.91 -17.26
CA GLN A 231 21.63 -4.62 -18.61
C GLN A 231 20.99 -5.45 -19.73
N ARG A 232 19.85 -6.11 -19.47
CA ARG A 232 19.07 -6.88 -20.43
C ARG A 232 18.07 -5.97 -21.15
N MET A 233 18.61 -5.12 -22.03
CA MET A 233 17.87 -4.03 -22.66
C MET A 233 16.72 -4.48 -23.57
N THR A 234 16.88 -5.61 -24.27
CA THR A 234 15.84 -6.12 -25.19
C THR A 234 14.62 -6.58 -24.41
N GLU A 235 14.83 -7.34 -23.35
CA GLU A 235 13.80 -7.83 -22.43
C GLU A 235 13.12 -6.68 -21.68
N ALA A 236 13.90 -5.66 -21.31
CA ALA A 236 13.38 -4.43 -20.73
C ALA A 236 12.41 -3.72 -21.68
N ILE A 237 12.79 -3.51 -22.95
CA ILE A 237 11.92 -2.91 -23.97
C ILE A 237 10.64 -3.74 -24.12
N THR A 238 10.71 -5.07 -24.25
CA THR A 238 9.52 -5.91 -24.36
C THR A 238 8.56 -5.75 -23.18
N ALA A 239 9.09 -5.74 -21.95
CA ALA A 239 8.28 -5.53 -20.75
C ALA A 239 7.67 -4.11 -20.71
N PHE A 240 8.43 -3.08 -21.07
CA PHE A 240 7.91 -1.71 -21.14
C PHE A 240 6.88 -1.52 -22.24
N GLU A 241 7.04 -2.13 -23.41
CA GLU A 241 6.04 -2.11 -24.47
C GLU A 241 4.73 -2.76 -24.01
N ARG A 242 4.83 -3.89 -23.30
CA ARG A 242 3.67 -4.53 -22.69
C ARG A 242 3.01 -3.61 -21.65
N ALA A 243 3.79 -2.96 -20.80
CA ALA A 243 3.27 -1.98 -19.84
C ALA A 243 2.57 -0.81 -20.53
N ALA A 244 3.13 -0.28 -21.63
CA ALA A 244 2.55 0.81 -22.42
C ALA A 244 1.27 0.42 -23.18
N GLN A 245 1.10 -0.86 -23.53
CA GLN A 245 -0.16 -1.38 -24.09
C GLN A 245 -1.27 -1.40 -23.04
N LEU A 246 -0.92 -1.76 -21.80
CA LEU A 246 -1.85 -1.87 -20.67
C LEU A 246 -2.22 -0.50 -20.08
N ASP A 247 -1.27 0.43 -20.06
CA ASP A 247 -1.43 1.80 -19.57
C ASP A 247 -0.92 2.81 -20.60
N GLN A 248 -1.83 3.18 -21.51
CA GLN A 248 -1.52 4.05 -22.66
C GLN A 248 -1.28 5.51 -22.26
N ASN A 249 -1.69 5.93 -21.05
CA ASN A 249 -1.61 7.31 -20.58
C ASN A 249 -0.38 7.56 -19.69
N ASN A 250 0.53 6.57 -19.59
CA ASN A 250 1.72 6.69 -18.77
C ASN A 250 2.94 7.09 -19.60
N SER A 251 3.14 8.41 -19.71
CA SER A 251 4.26 9.04 -20.42
C SER A 251 5.63 8.54 -19.96
N LYS A 252 5.76 8.16 -18.68
CA LYS A 252 7.03 7.67 -18.12
C LYS A 252 7.48 6.36 -18.75
N ILE A 253 6.56 5.48 -19.16
CA ILE A 253 6.91 4.22 -19.84
C ILE A 253 7.53 4.52 -21.21
N ARG A 254 6.90 5.39 -22.00
CA ARG A 254 7.40 5.83 -23.31
C ARG A 254 8.77 6.51 -23.20
N LEU A 255 8.94 7.33 -22.17
CA LEU A 255 10.23 7.95 -21.84
C LEU A 255 11.32 6.91 -21.57
N GLN A 256 11.04 5.85 -20.80
CA GLN A 256 12.03 4.79 -20.54
C GLN A 256 12.38 4.02 -21.83
N ILE A 257 11.40 3.70 -22.67
CA ILE A 257 11.64 3.08 -23.98
C ILE A 257 12.56 3.96 -24.83
N GLY A 258 12.28 5.26 -24.91
CA GLY A 258 13.11 6.23 -25.64
C GLY A 258 14.55 6.27 -25.15
N LYS A 259 14.78 6.27 -23.83
CA LYS A 259 16.12 6.23 -23.23
C LYS A 259 16.90 4.99 -23.62
N ILE A 260 16.27 3.82 -23.57
CA ILE A 260 16.95 2.56 -23.90
C ILE A 260 17.29 2.51 -25.40
N LEU A 261 16.36 2.92 -26.26
CA LEU A 261 16.60 2.99 -27.70
C LEU A 261 17.72 3.96 -28.05
N GLN A 262 17.77 5.11 -27.39
CA GLN A 262 18.85 6.09 -27.58
C GLN A 262 20.20 5.50 -27.14
N LEU A 263 20.27 4.80 -26.00
CA LEU A 263 21.48 4.12 -25.55
C LEU A 263 21.95 3.02 -26.52
N LYS A 264 21.03 2.39 -27.25
CA LYS A 264 21.34 1.40 -28.29
C LYS A 264 21.75 2.04 -29.64
N GLY A 265 21.66 3.37 -29.76
CA GLY A 265 21.91 4.09 -31.02
C GLY A 265 20.72 4.08 -32.01
N ASN A 266 19.56 3.56 -31.60
CA ASN A 266 18.34 3.54 -32.42
C ASN A 266 17.63 4.89 -32.35
N LEU A 267 18.27 5.95 -32.87
CA LEU A 267 17.83 7.34 -32.68
C LEU A 267 16.42 7.61 -33.24
N ASP A 268 16.06 7.04 -34.39
CA ASP A 268 14.72 7.24 -35.00
C ASP A 268 13.58 6.61 -34.17
N GLU A 269 13.83 5.46 -33.56
CA GLU A 269 12.87 4.81 -32.67
C GLU A 269 12.79 5.55 -31.33
N ALA A 270 13.94 5.99 -30.80
CA ALA A 270 14.00 6.80 -29.59
C ALA A 270 13.21 8.11 -29.76
N LEU A 271 13.41 8.81 -30.87
CA LEU A 271 12.68 10.04 -31.20
C LEU A 271 11.17 9.81 -31.22
N ARG A 272 10.70 8.73 -31.85
CA ARG A 272 9.27 8.35 -31.85
C ARG A 272 8.74 8.08 -30.44
N ALA A 273 9.48 7.33 -29.63
CA ALA A 273 9.09 7.02 -28.26
C ALA A 273 9.01 8.29 -27.38
N TYR A 274 9.98 9.20 -27.51
CA TYR A 274 9.93 10.48 -26.79
C TYR A 274 8.78 11.37 -27.27
N GLN A 275 8.51 11.41 -28.58
CA GLN A 275 7.37 12.17 -29.11
C GLN A 275 6.06 11.64 -28.52
N GLN A 276 5.85 10.33 -28.48
CA GLN A 276 4.70 9.73 -27.82
C GLN A 276 4.61 10.11 -26.33
N ALA A 277 5.73 10.18 -25.62
CA ALA A 277 5.77 10.62 -24.23
C ALA A 277 5.32 12.08 -24.07
N VAL A 278 5.73 12.97 -24.99
CA VAL A 278 5.33 14.38 -25.03
C VAL A 278 3.87 14.55 -25.47
N ASP A 279 3.37 13.72 -26.38
CA ASP A 279 1.97 13.75 -26.80
C ASP A 279 1.03 13.42 -25.63
N ILE A 280 1.44 12.46 -24.77
CA ILE A 280 0.72 12.12 -23.53
C ILE A 280 0.88 13.22 -22.46
N GLN A 281 2.12 13.69 -22.25
CA GLN A 281 2.44 14.72 -21.26
C GLN A 281 3.25 15.85 -21.90
N PRO A 282 2.59 16.93 -22.37
CA PRO A 282 3.26 18.00 -23.10
C PRO A 282 4.38 18.71 -22.34
N ASN A 283 4.37 18.71 -21.01
CA ASN A 283 5.39 19.37 -20.19
C ASN A 283 6.47 18.40 -19.67
N LEU A 284 6.61 17.21 -20.26
CA LEU A 284 7.65 16.25 -19.88
C LEU A 284 9.02 16.73 -20.41
N MET A 285 9.68 17.58 -19.61
CA MET A 285 10.92 18.27 -20.01
C MET A 285 12.03 17.32 -20.43
N GLU A 286 12.18 16.18 -19.77
CA GLU A 286 13.22 15.21 -20.09
C GLU A 286 13.05 14.66 -21.52
N ALA A 287 11.82 14.31 -21.93
CA ALA A 287 11.55 13.86 -23.29
C ALA A 287 11.76 14.97 -24.32
N ARG A 288 11.34 16.21 -24.02
CA ARG A 288 11.55 17.35 -24.93
C ARG A 288 13.03 17.65 -25.19
N LYS A 289 13.86 17.60 -24.13
CA LYS A 289 15.31 17.77 -24.26
C LYS A 289 15.91 16.67 -25.10
N ALA A 290 15.54 15.42 -24.84
CA ALA A 290 16.03 14.28 -25.62
C ALA A 290 15.64 14.38 -27.10
N ILE A 291 14.41 14.82 -27.43
CA ILE A 291 14.00 15.11 -28.81
C ILE A 291 14.91 16.15 -29.46
N ALA A 292 15.15 17.28 -28.78
CA ALA A 292 15.97 18.35 -29.31
C ALA A 292 17.43 17.90 -29.56
N ASP A 293 18.00 17.20 -28.59
CA ASP A 293 19.37 16.68 -28.65
C ASP A 293 19.53 15.62 -29.76
N ILE A 294 18.58 14.69 -29.90
CA ILE A 294 18.60 13.68 -30.99
C ILE A 294 18.51 14.35 -32.36
N LEU A 295 17.63 15.35 -32.53
CA LEU A 295 17.50 16.07 -33.79
C LEU A 295 18.80 16.79 -34.16
N LEU A 296 19.54 17.29 -33.18
CA LEU A 296 20.86 17.90 -33.39
C LEU A 296 21.89 16.85 -33.80
N GLU A 297 21.93 15.71 -33.11
CA GLU A 297 22.83 14.58 -33.41
C GLU A 297 22.61 14.03 -34.82
N GLN A 298 21.35 13.94 -35.24
CA GLN A 298 20.96 13.56 -36.61
C GLN A 298 21.20 14.67 -37.64
N GLN A 299 21.78 15.80 -37.25
CA GLN A 299 22.04 16.98 -38.10
C GLN A 299 20.77 17.58 -38.74
N ASN A 300 19.59 17.30 -38.16
CA ASN A 300 18.35 17.93 -38.55
C ASN A 300 18.25 19.32 -37.91
N TYR A 301 19.16 20.21 -38.30
CA TYR A 301 19.39 21.51 -37.64
C TYR A 301 18.15 22.41 -37.63
N LEU A 302 17.26 22.30 -38.62
CA LEU A 302 16.01 23.06 -38.62
C LEU A 302 15.09 22.62 -37.48
N MET A 303 14.86 21.31 -37.35
CA MET A 303 13.98 20.77 -36.30
C MET A 303 14.63 20.90 -34.92
N ALA A 304 15.95 20.70 -34.80
CA ALA A 304 16.69 20.90 -33.57
C ALA A 304 16.56 22.34 -33.06
N LEU A 305 16.70 23.34 -33.95
CA LEU A 305 16.50 24.76 -33.62
C LEU A 305 15.10 25.01 -33.04
N VAL A 306 14.05 24.47 -33.68
CA VAL A 306 12.66 24.60 -33.21
C VAL A 306 12.49 23.95 -31.84
N ALA A 307 13.00 22.73 -31.67
CA ALA A 307 12.89 21.98 -30.43
C ALA A 307 13.62 22.66 -29.26
N HIS A 308 14.86 23.15 -29.46
CA HIS A 308 15.58 23.90 -28.43
C HIS A 308 14.89 25.22 -28.05
N ARG A 309 14.28 25.93 -29.02
CA ARG A 309 13.46 27.11 -28.71
C ARG A 309 12.26 26.77 -27.83
N GLN A 310 11.59 25.65 -28.08
CA GLN A 310 10.49 25.18 -27.22
C GLN A 310 10.97 24.84 -25.81
N VAL A 311 12.14 24.20 -25.67
CA VAL A 311 12.74 23.93 -24.35
C VAL A 311 13.07 25.24 -23.63
N ILE A 312 13.69 26.20 -24.31
CA ILE A 312 14.03 27.53 -23.75
C ILE A 312 12.77 28.30 -23.32
N ALA A 313 11.69 28.22 -24.09
CA ALA A 313 10.43 28.89 -23.73
C ALA A 313 9.84 28.35 -22.42
N LEU A 314 10.07 27.06 -22.11
CA LEU A 314 9.63 26.43 -20.87
C LEU A 314 10.64 26.59 -19.73
N VAL A 315 11.94 26.58 -20.05
CA VAL A 315 13.05 26.69 -19.09
C VAL A 315 14.07 27.71 -19.63
N PRO A 316 13.86 29.01 -19.40
CA PRO A 316 14.73 30.08 -19.90
C PRO A 316 16.15 30.06 -19.33
N GLU A 317 16.41 29.27 -18.30
CA GLU A 317 17.72 29.14 -17.65
C GLU A 317 18.52 27.91 -18.13
N ASP A 318 18.01 27.14 -19.10
CA ASP A 318 18.71 25.95 -19.61
C ASP A 318 19.87 26.32 -20.56
N ALA A 319 21.05 26.53 -19.98
CA ALA A 319 22.27 26.91 -20.70
C ALA A 319 22.60 25.96 -21.87
N ASN A 320 22.40 24.64 -21.67
CA ASN A 320 22.66 23.64 -22.72
C ASN A 320 21.77 23.84 -23.94
N SER A 321 20.50 24.19 -23.75
CA SER A 321 19.59 24.44 -24.88
C SER A 321 19.99 25.68 -25.67
N TYR A 322 20.49 26.74 -25.03
CA TYR A 322 21.07 27.88 -25.75
C TYR A 322 22.35 27.52 -26.51
N TYR A 323 23.21 26.70 -25.91
CA TYR A 323 24.42 26.21 -26.57
C TYR A 323 24.08 25.40 -27.82
N HIS A 324 23.20 24.39 -27.70
CA HIS A 324 22.76 23.56 -28.83
C HIS A 324 21.97 24.35 -29.88
N LEU A 325 21.18 25.36 -29.47
CA LEU A 325 20.55 26.30 -30.39
C LEU A 325 21.61 27.07 -31.20
N GLY A 326 22.68 27.54 -30.56
CA GLY A 326 23.81 28.19 -31.23
C GLY A 326 24.48 27.28 -32.26
N VAL A 327 24.74 26.01 -31.91
CA VAL A 327 25.30 25.01 -32.82
C VAL A 327 24.40 24.81 -34.04
N ALA A 328 23.09 24.62 -33.84
CA ALA A 328 22.13 24.45 -34.94
C ALA A 328 22.06 25.70 -35.85
N LEU A 329 22.10 26.91 -35.27
CA LEU A 329 22.09 28.17 -36.02
C LEU A 329 23.37 28.36 -36.84
N GLN A 330 24.53 28.04 -36.26
CA GLN A 330 25.83 28.10 -36.93
C GLN A 330 25.86 27.14 -38.13
N ALA A 331 25.43 25.88 -37.96
CA ALA A 331 25.37 24.89 -39.03
C ALA A 331 24.44 25.33 -40.18
N ARG A 332 23.45 26.18 -39.89
CA ARG A 332 22.56 26.79 -40.89
C ARG A 332 23.04 28.13 -41.44
N GLY A 333 24.24 28.60 -41.09
CA GLY A 333 24.80 29.87 -41.55
C GLY A 333 24.17 31.12 -40.93
N ARG A 334 23.34 30.99 -39.88
CA ARG A 334 22.68 32.11 -39.20
C ARG A 334 23.59 32.67 -38.11
N LEU A 335 24.74 33.22 -38.53
CA LEU A 335 25.88 33.53 -37.64
C LEU A 335 25.51 34.53 -36.53
N GLN A 336 24.79 35.61 -36.84
CA GLN A 336 24.41 36.61 -35.83
C GLN A 336 23.52 36.03 -34.72
N GLU A 337 22.55 35.19 -35.09
CA GLU A 337 21.69 34.52 -34.12
C GLU A 337 22.45 33.44 -33.34
N ALA A 338 23.40 32.75 -33.98
CA ALA A 338 24.28 31.79 -33.30
C ALA A 338 25.12 32.49 -32.21
N ILE A 339 25.74 33.64 -32.53
CA ILE A 339 26.50 34.46 -31.57
C ILE A 339 25.62 34.87 -30.39
N ALA A 340 24.38 35.31 -30.63
CA ALA A 340 23.44 35.68 -29.57
C ALA A 340 23.11 34.48 -28.67
N ALA A 341 22.82 33.32 -29.25
CA ALA A 341 22.52 32.09 -28.52
C ALA A 341 23.73 31.61 -27.68
N PHE A 342 24.93 31.60 -28.25
CA PHE A 342 26.16 31.26 -27.54
C PHE A 342 26.48 32.26 -26.42
N THR A 343 26.28 33.56 -26.65
CA THR A 343 26.48 34.58 -25.60
C THR A 343 25.56 34.31 -24.41
N GLN A 344 24.29 33.99 -24.66
CA GLN A 344 23.35 33.66 -23.60
C GLN A 344 23.73 32.35 -22.89
N ALA A 345 24.14 31.31 -23.63
CA ALA A 345 24.63 30.06 -23.05
C ALA A 345 25.83 30.30 -22.12
N ARG A 346 26.82 31.09 -22.56
CA ARG A 346 27.99 31.46 -21.75
C ARG A 346 27.59 32.17 -20.46
N ASN A 347 26.72 33.17 -20.54
CA ASN A 347 26.28 33.93 -19.38
C ASN A 347 25.56 33.03 -18.36
N LEU A 348 24.69 32.12 -18.83
CA LEU A 348 24.02 31.14 -17.99
C LEU A 348 25.00 30.12 -17.39
N TYR A 349 25.99 29.65 -18.16
CA TYR A 349 27.04 28.77 -17.60
C TYR A 349 27.85 29.46 -16.50
N GLN A 350 28.17 30.74 -16.66
CA GLN A 350 28.85 31.53 -15.64
C GLN A 350 28.01 31.68 -14.37
N SER A 351 26.72 32.04 -14.50
CA SER A 351 25.83 32.18 -13.35
C SER A 351 25.60 30.84 -12.63
N GLN A 352 25.64 29.73 -13.36
CA GLN A 352 25.55 28.37 -12.82
C GLN A 352 26.88 27.83 -12.28
N GLY A 353 27.97 28.61 -12.29
CA GLY A 353 29.29 28.17 -11.83
C GLY A 353 30.00 27.15 -12.72
N LYS A 354 29.48 26.89 -13.94
CA LYS A 354 30.04 25.95 -14.93
C LYS A 354 31.15 26.62 -15.74
N LYS A 355 32.27 26.91 -15.08
CA LYS A 355 33.40 27.69 -15.65
C LYS A 355 33.97 27.10 -16.94
N GLU A 356 34.15 25.77 -17.00
CA GLU A 356 34.69 25.09 -18.18
C GLU A 356 33.75 25.22 -19.39
N ALA A 357 32.46 24.96 -19.20
CA ALA A 357 31.46 25.13 -20.26
C ALA A 357 31.41 26.57 -20.76
N ALA A 358 31.45 27.55 -19.86
CA ALA A 358 31.51 28.96 -20.24
C ALA A 358 32.77 29.30 -21.05
N GLN A 359 33.93 28.78 -20.67
CA GLN A 359 35.20 28.99 -21.38
C GLN A 359 35.20 28.35 -22.77
N ASN A 360 34.58 27.18 -22.91
CA ASN A 360 34.42 26.51 -24.20
C ASN A 360 33.57 27.37 -25.15
N VAL A 361 32.44 27.89 -24.66
CA VAL A 361 31.57 28.78 -25.46
C VAL A 361 32.27 30.10 -25.79
N GLU A 362 33.06 30.65 -24.87
CA GLU A 362 33.88 31.85 -25.12
C GLU A 362 34.90 31.62 -26.25
N THR A 363 35.51 30.43 -26.30
CA THR A 363 36.44 30.06 -27.38
C THR A 363 35.74 30.00 -28.73
N ILE A 364 34.53 29.44 -28.77
CA ILE A 364 33.69 29.42 -29.98
C ILE A 364 33.36 30.86 -30.41
N LEU A 365 32.93 31.72 -29.49
CA LEU A 365 32.59 33.12 -29.79
C LEU A 365 33.76 33.91 -30.41
N ARG A 366 35.00 33.65 -29.97
CA ARG A 366 36.19 34.29 -30.56
C ARG A 366 36.44 33.90 -32.00
N GLN A 367 36.07 32.68 -32.41
CA GLN A 367 36.23 32.23 -33.79
C GLN A 367 35.34 33.03 -34.76
N PHE A 368 34.18 33.52 -34.30
CA PHE A 368 33.31 34.39 -35.09
C PHE A 368 33.85 35.81 -35.29
N GLN A 369 34.84 36.25 -34.51
CA GLN A 369 35.43 37.59 -34.63
C GLN A 369 36.58 37.65 -35.65
N VAL A 370 37.04 36.50 -36.14
CA VAL A 370 38.19 36.37 -37.05
C VAL A 370 37.75 36.15 -38.51
N GLN A 371 36.44 36.01 -38.75
CA GLN A 371 35.81 35.87 -40.08
C GLN A 371 35.08 37.15 -40.44
#